data_AF-A0A7L6ATK4-F1
#
_entry.id   AF-A0A7L6ATK4-F1
#
_cell.length_a   1.000
_cell.length_b   1.000
_cell.length_c   1.000
_cell.angle_alpha   90.00
_cell.angle_beta   90.00
_cell.angle_gamma   90.00
#
_symmetry.space_group_name_H-M   'P 1'
#
loop_
_entity.id
_entity.type
_entity.pdbx_description
1 polymer ?
#
loop_
_entity_poly.entity_id
_entity_poly.type
_entity_poly.pdbx_seq_one_letter_code
_entity_poly.pdbx_strand_id
1 'polypeptide(L)'
;MVAKHGSQKIRRIVRRQKVAQEDIMALTQQMSTMLKAGLPLDRALGILLEISDKPAVQALVQGIQNQIRSGKRFADALDESGKFSRFYVNMVRAGEAGGSIDDALGRLVDYMTRAKELRGTVISALIYPAILAFVAVVSIIALLTFVVPQFAQMFKDMGGELPTITRVVMTAADTLQHYWWAVLGGFLLVLMLLQYVLTNERARAGLDRSMLRWPIVGSLIGKIETARFSRSLGTLLHNGVPLLGALKIAKNTISNRVMAAAVEESADSLKQGESLTRTLLGKGVFPHTPCTCCASERKPGVWKIC
;
A
#
# COMPACT_ATOMS: atom_id res chain seq x y z
N MET A 1 -22.42 57.99 -7.36
CA MET A 1 -21.40 57.23 -6.60
C MET A 1 -22.01 55.98 -5.93
N VAL A 2 -22.64 55.07 -6.68
CA VAL A 2 -23.14 53.78 -6.11
C VAL A 2 -23.07 52.70 -7.20
N ALA A 3 -21.91 52.08 -7.40
CA ALA A 3 -21.75 50.94 -8.32
C ALA A 3 -20.49 50.09 -8.02
N LYS A 4 -20.24 49.73 -6.75
CA LYS A 4 -19.10 48.84 -6.39
C LYS A 4 -19.45 47.63 -5.51
N HIS A 5 -20.72 47.39 -5.17
CA HIS A 5 -21.09 46.32 -4.23
C HIS A 5 -21.52 44.98 -4.88
N GLY A 6 -21.61 44.90 -6.21
CA GLY A 6 -22.10 43.70 -6.90
C GLY A 6 -21.04 42.63 -7.25
N SER A 7 -19.76 42.99 -7.34
CA SER A 7 -18.74 42.11 -7.93
C SER A 7 -18.05 41.16 -6.93
N GLN A 8 -18.13 41.42 -5.62
CA GLN A 8 -17.46 40.59 -4.61
C GLN A 8 -18.20 39.28 -4.27
N LYS A 9 -19.49 39.15 -4.58
CA LYS A 9 -20.28 37.95 -4.23
C LYS A 9 -20.09 36.75 -5.19
N ILE A 10 -19.53 36.97 -6.38
CA ILE A 10 -19.44 35.92 -7.43
C ILE A 10 -18.13 35.09 -7.32
N ARG A 11 -17.15 35.51 -6.52
CA ARG A 11 -15.86 34.81 -6.35
C ARG A 11 -15.86 33.57 -5.45
N ARG A 12 -17.01 33.15 -4.91
CA ARG A 12 -17.10 32.08 -3.89
C ARG A 12 -17.65 30.74 -4.36
N ILE A 13 -17.58 30.43 -5.65
CA ILE A 13 -17.61 29.04 -6.12
C ILE A 13 -16.15 28.55 -6.25
N VAL A 14 -15.42 28.65 -5.14
CA VAL A 14 -14.08 28.06 -5.06
C VAL A 14 -14.31 26.56 -4.92
N ARG A 15 -14.17 25.84 -6.03
CA ARG A 15 -13.92 24.40 -6.08
C ARG A 15 -12.89 24.11 -4.98
N ARG A 16 -13.31 23.51 -3.85
CA ARG A 16 -12.41 23.11 -2.75
C ARG A 16 -11.35 22.19 -3.36
N GLN A 17 -10.22 22.77 -3.77
CA GLN A 17 -9.08 22.00 -4.26
C GLN A 17 -8.65 21.10 -3.10
N LYS A 18 -8.49 19.81 -3.36
CA LYS A 18 -8.06 18.85 -2.34
C LYS A 18 -6.54 18.88 -2.28
N VAL A 19 -5.98 18.77 -1.08
CA VAL A 19 -4.55 18.56 -0.87
C VAL A 19 -4.19 17.17 -1.39
N ALA A 20 -3.29 17.10 -2.37
CA ALA A 20 -2.81 15.84 -2.94
C ALA A 20 -1.56 15.34 -2.19
N GLN A 21 -1.20 14.06 -2.37
CA GLN A 21 0.02 13.49 -1.80
C GLN A 21 1.29 14.17 -2.33
N GLU A 22 1.27 14.62 -3.59
CA GLU A 22 2.37 15.36 -4.20
C GLU A 22 2.60 16.72 -3.52
N ASP A 23 1.53 17.39 -3.10
CA ASP A 23 1.60 18.66 -2.37
C ASP A 23 2.26 18.46 -0.99
N ILE A 24 1.91 17.36 -0.30
CA ILE A 24 2.52 16.99 0.99
C ILE A 24 4.01 16.67 0.81
N MET A 25 4.38 15.96 -0.27
CA MET A 25 5.77 15.64 -0.59
C MET A 25 6.59 16.92 -0.82
N ALA A 26 6.07 17.84 -1.65
CA ALA A 26 6.73 19.11 -1.95
C ALA A 26 6.91 19.96 -0.69
N LEU A 27 5.86 20.09 0.13
CA LEU A 27 5.91 20.78 1.42
C LEU A 27 7.00 20.21 2.33
N THR A 28 7.01 18.88 2.48
CA THR A 28 7.97 18.16 3.33
C THR A 28 9.41 18.38 2.86
N GLN A 29 9.63 18.35 1.54
CA GLN A 29 10.94 18.55 0.93
C GLN A 29 11.45 19.97 1.13
N GLN A 30 10.62 20.98 0.85
CA GLN A 30 10.97 22.38 1.06
C GLN A 30 11.26 22.68 2.53
N MET A 31 10.42 22.17 3.44
CA MET A 31 10.60 22.31 4.88
C MET A 31 11.88 21.63 5.37
N SER A 32 12.18 20.40 4.91
CA SER A 32 13.42 19.70 5.24
C SER A 32 14.64 20.51 4.81
N THR A 33 14.65 21.06 3.59
CA THR A 33 15.76 21.89 3.10
C THR A 33 15.97 23.13 3.96
N MET A 34 14.89 23.84 4.31
CA MET A 34 14.98 25.05 5.14
C MET A 34 15.43 24.75 6.57
N LEU A 35 14.91 23.69 7.19
CA LEU A 35 15.29 23.28 8.55
C LEU A 35 16.74 22.77 8.59
N LYS A 36 17.20 22.03 7.57
CA LYS A 36 18.61 21.65 7.42
C LYS A 36 19.54 22.85 7.25
N ALA A 37 19.05 23.93 6.65
CA ALA A 37 19.76 25.21 6.56
C ALA A 37 19.70 26.03 7.87
N GLY A 38 19.11 25.49 8.94
CA GLY A 38 19.04 26.13 10.26
C GLY A 38 17.91 27.14 10.41
N LEU A 39 16.97 27.24 9.47
CA LEU A 39 15.82 28.12 9.63
C LEU A 39 14.88 27.58 10.72
N PRO A 40 14.35 28.44 11.61
CA PRO A 40 13.36 28.01 12.58
C PRO A 40 12.05 27.59 11.90
N LEU A 41 11.37 26.59 12.48
CA LEU A 41 10.17 25.96 11.92
C LEU A 41 9.06 26.97 11.59
N ASP A 42 8.79 27.95 12.45
CA ASP A 42 7.77 28.98 12.21
C ASP A 42 8.07 29.80 10.95
N ARG A 43 9.34 30.14 10.73
CA ARG A 43 9.78 30.91 9.56
C ARG A 43 9.71 30.06 8.30
N ALA A 44 10.11 28.80 8.37
CA ALA A 44 9.96 27.86 7.27
C ALA A 44 8.48 27.73 6.84
N LEU A 45 7.56 27.60 7.80
CA LEU A 45 6.11 27.56 7.52
C LEU A 45 5.59 28.87 6.92
N GLY A 46 6.08 30.02 7.38
CA GLY A 46 5.74 31.33 6.81
C GLY A 46 6.16 31.44 5.33
N ILE A 47 7.37 31.00 5.01
CA ILE A 47 7.86 30.95 3.63
C ILE A 47 7.00 30.00 2.78
N LEU A 48 6.62 28.84 3.30
CA LEU A 48 5.76 27.88 2.58
C LEU A 48 4.37 28.45 2.25
N LEU A 49 3.83 29.34 3.07
CA LEU A 49 2.57 30.02 2.78
C LEU A 49 2.66 30.94 1.56
N GLU A 50 3.79 31.62 1.40
CA GLU A 50 4.03 32.55 0.30
C GLU A 50 4.28 31.82 -1.03
N ILE A 51 4.96 30.67 -0.99
CA ILE A 51 5.33 29.92 -2.20
C ILE A 51 4.22 28.95 -2.66
N SER A 52 3.25 28.61 -1.79
CA SER A 52 2.20 27.65 -2.13
C SER A 52 1.14 28.26 -3.05
N ASP A 53 0.97 27.72 -4.27
CA ASP A 53 -0.04 28.22 -5.22
C ASP A 53 -1.49 27.82 -4.87
N LYS A 54 -1.66 26.69 -4.17
CA LYS A 54 -2.98 26.10 -3.90
C LYS A 54 -3.57 26.68 -2.61
N PRO A 55 -4.77 27.31 -2.64
CA PRO A 55 -5.41 27.86 -1.44
C PRO A 55 -5.68 26.81 -0.35
N ALA A 56 -5.90 25.55 -0.75
CA ALA A 56 -6.10 24.45 0.19
C ALA A 56 -4.83 24.05 0.94
N VAL A 57 -3.66 24.17 0.30
CA VAL A 57 -2.36 23.91 0.92
C VAL A 57 -2.02 25.09 1.83
N GLN A 58 -2.23 26.33 1.37
CA GLN A 58 -2.07 27.51 2.22
C GLN A 58 -2.91 27.41 3.51
N ALA A 59 -4.19 27.04 3.40
CA ALA A 59 -5.06 26.87 4.57
C ALA A 59 -4.56 25.76 5.52
N LEU A 60 -4.02 24.66 4.98
CA LEU A 60 -3.44 23.58 5.77
C LEU A 60 -2.20 24.08 6.55
N VAL A 61 -1.25 24.70 5.85
CA VAL A 61 0.00 25.21 6.43
C VAL A 61 -0.30 26.31 7.45
N GLN A 62 -1.26 27.19 7.17
CA GLN A 62 -1.64 28.28 8.06
C GLN A 62 -2.28 27.72 9.34
N GLY A 63 -3.14 26.70 9.21
CA GLY A 63 -3.69 25.98 10.35
C GLY A 63 -2.59 25.39 11.24
N ILE A 64 -1.60 24.73 10.64
CA ILE A 64 -0.46 24.14 11.36
C ILE A 64 0.38 25.23 12.04
N GLN A 65 0.74 26.30 11.33
CA GLN A 65 1.54 27.40 11.86
C GLN A 65 0.87 28.07 13.06
N ASN A 66 -0.44 28.33 12.99
CA ASN A 66 -1.21 28.91 14.09
C ASN A 66 -1.17 28.02 15.34
N GLN A 67 -1.25 26.70 15.18
CA GLN A 67 -1.15 25.76 16.29
C GLN A 67 0.23 25.77 16.95
N ILE A 68 1.30 25.80 16.15
CA ILE A 68 2.67 25.87 16.68
C ILE A 68 2.90 27.19 17.41
N ARG A 69 2.40 28.31 16.87
CA ARG A 69 2.43 29.62 17.53
C ARG A 69 1.66 29.65 18.84
N SER A 70 0.61 28.84 18.97
CA SER A 70 -0.12 28.65 20.24
C SER A 70 0.61 27.75 21.26
N GLY A 71 1.80 27.24 20.92
CA GLY A 71 2.61 26.40 21.80
C GLY A 71 2.35 24.90 21.66
N LYS A 72 1.52 24.46 20.70
CA LYS A 72 1.37 23.03 20.41
C LYS A 72 2.62 22.48 19.73
N ARG A 73 2.88 21.20 19.99
CA ARG A 73 3.91 20.43 19.29
C ARG A 73 3.60 20.30 17.81
N PHE A 74 4.64 20.28 16.99
CA PHE A 74 4.51 20.19 15.54
C PHE A 74 3.84 18.88 15.12
N ALA A 75 4.22 17.76 15.72
CA ALA A 75 3.62 16.46 15.42
C ALA A 75 2.10 16.43 15.68
N ASP A 76 1.65 17.08 16.75
CA ASP A 76 0.23 17.08 17.13
C ASP A 76 -0.59 18.00 16.20
N ALA A 77 -0.01 19.12 15.77
CA ALA A 77 -0.62 19.99 14.76
C ALA A 77 -0.79 19.27 13.41
N LEU A 78 0.17 18.42 13.02
CA LEU A 78 0.06 17.58 11.83
C LEU A 78 -1.04 16.52 11.97
N ASP A 79 -1.15 15.88 13.13
CA ASP A 79 -2.15 14.84 13.41
C ASP A 79 -3.58 15.39 13.32
N GLU A 80 -3.83 16.55 13.96
CA GLU A 80 -5.14 17.23 13.95
C GLU A 80 -5.61 17.65 12.55
N SER A 81 -4.68 17.89 11.62
CA SER A 81 -5.03 18.24 10.24
C SER A 81 -5.71 17.10 9.47
N GLY A 82 -5.49 15.84 9.89
CA GLY A 82 -6.01 14.64 9.24
C GLY A 82 -5.49 14.39 7.81
N LYS A 83 -4.46 15.13 7.35
CA LYS A 83 -3.87 14.98 6.00
C LYS A 83 -2.63 14.10 5.98
N PHE A 84 -1.95 13.96 7.11
CA PHE A 84 -0.71 13.20 7.22
C PHE A 84 -0.99 11.76 7.65
N SER A 85 -0.14 10.83 7.21
CA SER A 85 -0.25 9.43 7.64
C SER A 85 0.23 9.27 9.08
N ARG A 86 -0.23 8.23 9.78
CA ARG A 86 0.27 7.91 11.13
C ARG A 86 1.79 7.74 11.18
N PHE A 87 2.37 7.14 10.13
CA PHE A 87 3.82 6.99 10.03
C PHE A 87 4.53 8.35 9.94
N TYR A 88 4.00 9.27 9.13
CA TYR A 88 4.54 10.63 9.01
C TYR A 88 4.53 11.35 10.37
N VAL A 89 3.36 11.36 11.03
CA VAL A 89 3.19 12.01 12.33
C VAL A 89 4.14 11.41 13.37
N ASN A 90 4.25 10.08 13.44
CA ASN A 90 5.12 9.42 14.41
C ASN A 90 6.61 9.66 14.15
N MET A 91 7.03 9.76 12.88
CA MET A 91 8.42 10.10 12.54
C MET A 91 8.76 11.52 12.97
N VAL A 92 7.86 12.48 12.70
CA VAL A 92 8.02 13.87 13.16
C VAL A 92 8.02 13.93 14.69
N ARG A 93 7.13 13.18 15.36
CA ARG A 93 7.08 13.11 16.83
C ARG A 93 8.39 12.59 17.43
N ALA A 94 9.01 11.59 16.81
CA ALA A 94 10.31 11.08 17.22
C ALA A 94 11.43 12.11 16.99
N GLY A 95 11.42 12.82 15.86
CA GLY A 95 12.36 13.91 15.57
C GLY A 95 12.20 15.10 16.52
N GLU A 96 10.96 15.46 16.85
CA GLU A 96 10.65 16.55 17.79
C GLU A 96 11.09 16.20 19.22
N ALA A 97 10.89 14.96 19.67
CA ALA A 97 11.41 14.48 20.95
C ALA A 97 12.95 14.37 20.98
N GLY A 98 13.57 14.06 19.84
CA GLY A 98 15.02 13.95 19.68
C GLY A 98 15.73 15.25 19.33
N GLY A 99 15.00 16.35 19.12
CA GLY A 99 15.57 17.64 18.70
C GLY A 99 16.08 17.69 17.26
N SER A 100 15.75 16.71 16.42
CA SER A 100 16.25 16.54 15.05
C SER A 100 15.09 16.40 14.05
N ILE A 101 14.25 17.43 13.99
CA ILE A 101 13.11 17.48 13.05
C ILE A 101 13.59 17.51 11.59
N ASP A 102 14.74 18.12 11.33
CA ASP A 102 15.39 18.20 10.03
C ASP A 102 15.80 16.81 9.48
N ASP A 103 16.35 15.94 10.33
CA ASP A 103 16.66 14.53 9.97
C ASP A 103 15.38 13.73 9.75
N ALA A 104 14.39 13.88 10.65
CA ALA A 104 13.10 13.19 10.52
C ALA A 104 12.38 13.53 9.21
N LEU A 105 12.33 14.82 8.84
CA LEU A 105 11.75 15.25 7.57
C LEU A 105 12.59 14.77 6.37
N GLY A 106 13.92 14.76 6.48
CA GLY A 106 14.79 14.20 5.45
C GLY A 106 14.47 12.73 5.15
N ARG A 107 14.33 11.91 6.19
CA ARG A 107 13.92 10.50 6.06
C ARG A 107 12.53 10.34 5.45
N LEU A 108 11.60 11.26 5.77
CA LEU A 108 10.27 11.27 5.17
C LEU A 108 10.32 11.59 3.67
N VAL A 109 11.17 12.55 3.25
CA VAL A 109 11.39 12.86 1.83
C VAL A 109 11.93 11.64 1.10
N ASP A 110 12.95 10.98 1.64
CA ASP A 110 13.55 9.78 1.03
C ASP A 110 12.50 8.66 0.90
N TYR A 111 11.71 8.43 1.94
CA TYR A 111 10.63 7.45 1.94
C TYR A 111 9.58 7.77 0.86
N MET A 112 9.09 9.01 0.82
CA MET A 112 8.07 9.43 -0.15
C MET A 112 8.58 9.37 -1.59
N THR A 113 9.86 9.71 -1.81
CA THR A 113 10.52 9.66 -3.12
C THR A 113 10.61 8.22 -3.62
N ARG A 114 11.15 7.31 -2.80
CA ARG A 114 11.23 5.88 -3.14
C ARG A 114 9.85 5.27 -3.39
N ALA A 115 8.86 5.64 -2.58
CA ALA A 115 7.48 5.18 -2.76
C ALA A 115 6.88 5.67 -4.10
N LYS A 116 7.16 6.92 -4.49
CA LYS A 116 6.73 7.49 -5.78
C LYS A 116 7.41 6.78 -6.95
N GLU A 117 8.72 6.53 -6.87
CA GLU A 117 9.49 5.81 -7.90
C GLU A 117 8.97 4.39 -8.09
N LEU A 118 8.83 3.62 -7.00
CA LEU A 118 8.25 2.28 -7.01
C LEU A 118 6.87 2.27 -7.68
N ARG A 119 6.00 3.21 -7.30
CA ARG A 119 4.68 3.34 -7.91
C ARG A 119 4.78 3.65 -9.41
N GLY A 120 5.69 4.54 -9.80
CA GLY A 120 5.97 4.86 -11.20
C GLY A 120 6.39 3.64 -11.99
N THR A 121 7.37 2.87 -11.50
CA THR A 121 7.85 1.64 -12.13
C THR A 121 6.74 0.61 -12.30
N VAL A 122 5.92 0.41 -11.26
CA VAL A 122 4.78 -0.52 -11.31
C VAL A 122 3.74 -0.08 -12.35
N ILE A 123 3.40 1.22 -12.38
CA ILE A 123 2.45 1.75 -13.38
C ILE A 123 3.01 1.57 -14.79
N SER A 124 4.26 1.94 -15.03
CA SER A 124 4.90 1.79 -16.33
C SER A 124 4.96 0.33 -16.80
N ALA A 125 5.25 -0.61 -15.90
CA ALA A 125 5.26 -2.03 -16.23
C ALA A 125 3.87 -2.59 -16.59
N LEU A 126 2.80 -2.02 -16.03
CA LEU A 126 1.42 -2.45 -16.30
C LEU A 126 0.81 -1.83 -17.55
N ILE A 127 1.36 -0.72 -18.07
CA ILE A 127 0.85 -0.07 -19.28
C ILE A 127 0.90 -1.02 -20.49
N TYR A 128 2.00 -1.73 -20.69
CA TYR A 128 2.15 -2.63 -21.83
C TYR A 128 1.15 -3.81 -21.81
N PRO A 129 1.05 -4.60 -20.70
CA PRO A 129 0.02 -5.63 -20.59
C PRO A 129 -1.41 -5.10 -20.75
N ALA A 130 -1.70 -3.90 -20.23
CA ALA A 130 -3.03 -3.30 -20.34
C ALA A 130 -3.40 -2.93 -21.78
N ILE A 131 -2.47 -2.33 -22.53
CA ILE A 131 -2.69 -2.00 -23.96
C ILE A 131 -2.88 -3.28 -24.77
N LEU A 132 -2.03 -4.28 -24.59
CA LEU A 132 -2.12 -5.53 -25.33
C LEU A 132 -3.44 -6.27 -25.05
N ALA A 133 -3.84 -6.36 -23.78
CA ALA A 133 -5.11 -6.95 -23.40
C ALA A 133 -6.31 -6.16 -23.95
N PHE A 134 -6.25 -4.82 -23.93
CA PHE A 134 -7.28 -3.97 -24.53
C PHE A 134 -7.43 -4.24 -26.04
N VAL A 135 -6.32 -4.25 -26.78
CA VAL A 135 -6.32 -4.56 -28.22
C VAL A 135 -6.88 -5.96 -28.47
N ALA A 136 -6.43 -6.97 -27.71
CA ALA A 136 -6.92 -8.34 -27.84
C ALA A 136 -8.45 -8.45 -27.64
N VAL A 137 -8.98 -7.80 -26.59
CA VAL A 137 -10.43 -7.76 -26.33
C VAL A 137 -11.18 -7.07 -27.46
N VAL A 138 -10.70 -5.92 -27.93
CA VAL A 138 -11.31 -5.19 -29.05
C VAL A 138 -11.29 -6.02 -30.34
N SER A 139 -10.18 -6.69 -30.64
CA SER A 139 -10.06 -7.56 -31.82
C SER A 139 -11.03 -8.76 -31.75
N ILE A 140 -11.17 -9.41 -30.60
CA ILE A 140 -12.12 -10.51 -30.40
C ILE A 140 -13.55 -10.01 -30.61
N ILE A 141 -13.91 -8.86 -30.02
CA ILE A 141 -15.24 -8.26 -30.19
C ILE A 141 -15.51 -7.95 -31.66
N ALA A 142 -14.55 -7.34 -32.37
CA ALA A 142 -14.71 -7.04 -33.79
C ALA A 142 -14.89 -8.31 -34.64
N LEU A 143 -14.11 -9.36 -34.37
CA LEU A 143 -14.23 -10.65 -35.05
C LEU A 143 -15.61 -11.27 -34.81
N LEU A 144 -16.08 -11.27 -33.56
CA LEU A 144 -17.40 -11.82 -33.24
C LEU A 144 -18.52 -11.00 -33.88
N THR A 145 -18.50 -9.68 -33.80
CA THR A 145 -19.60 -8.81 -34.25
C THR A 145 -19.69 -8.69 -35.77
N PHE A 146 -18.56 -8.72 -36.50
CA PHE A 146 -18.57 -8.53 -37.95
C PHE A 146 -18.32 -9.83 -38.73
N VAL A 147 -17.36 -10.64 -38.31
CA VAL A 147 -16.89 -11.79 -39.12
C VAL A 147 -17.80 -13.00 -38.92
N VAL A 148 -18.13 -13.35 -37.67
CA VAL A 148 -18.98 -14.51 -37.37
C VAL A 148 -20.37 -14.45 -38.04
N PRO A 149 -21.14 -13.32 -38.00
CA PRO A 149 -22.45 -13.29 -38.63
C PRO A 149 -22.39 -13.39 -40.15
N GLN A 150 -21.33 -12.91 -40.80
CA GLN A 150 -21.14 -13.11 -42.25
C GLN A 150 -21.02 -14.59 -42.60
N PHE A 151 -20.24 -15.36 -41.83
CA PHE A 151 -20.18 -16.81 -41.99
C PHE A 151 -21.52 -17.48 -41.72
N ALA A 152 -22.26 -17.05 -40.70
CA ALA A 152 -23.59 -17.57 -40.38
C ALA A 152 -24.57 -17.41 -41.55
N GLN A 153 -24.57 -16.23 -42.19
CA GLN A 153 -25.44 -15.92 -43.32
C GLN A 153 -25.08 -16.78 -44.54
N MET A 154 -23.78 -16.89 -44.85
CA MET A 154 -23.31 -17.74 -45.95
C MET A 154 -23.75 -19.21 -45.78
N PHE A 155 -23.71 -19.76 -44.57
CA PHE A 155 -24.17 -21.14 -44.31
C PHE A 155 -25.69 -21.29 -44.45
N LYS A 156 -26.48 -20.28 -44.10
CA LYS A 156 -27.94 -20.28 -44.31
C LYS A 156 -28.30 -20.26 -45.79
N ASP A 157 -27.58 -19.47 -46.58
CA ASP A 157 -27.83 -19.33 -48.02
C ASP A 157 -27.50 -20.62 -48.81
N MET A 158 -26.64 -21.49 -48.26
CA MET A 158 -26.32 -22.82 -48.82
C MET A 158 -27.37 -23.91 -48.53
N GLY A 159 -28.48 -23.57 -47.84
CA GLY A 159 -29.64 -24.45 -47.67
C GLY A 159 -29.45 -25.65 -46.72
N GLY A 160 -28.37 -25.67 -45.92
CA GLY A 160 -28.10 -26.72 -44.95
C GLY A 160 -28.38 -26.28 -43.51
N GLU A 161 -28.97 -27.15 -42.70
CA GLU A 161 -29.03 -26.94 -41.25
C GLU A 161 -27.60 -26.91 -40.69
N LEU A 162 -27.30 -25.88 -39.88
CA LEU A 162 -26.00 -25.76 -39.20
C LEU A 162 -25.72 -27.05 -38.40
N PRO A 163 -24.60 -27.75 -38.64
CA PRO A 163 -24.15 -28.85 -37.79
C PRO A 163 -24.14 -28.44 -36.32
N THR A 164 -24.42 -29.37 -35.41
CA THR A 164 -24.55 -29.10 -33.97
C THR A 164 -23.33 -28.39 -33.38
N ILE A 165 -22.13 -28.70 -33.87
CA ILE A 165 -20.87 -28.05 -33.45
C ILE A 165 -20.88 -26.56 -33.83
N THR A 166 -21.31 -26.21 -35.04
CA THR A 166 -21.41 -24.82 -35.52
C THR A 166 -22.52 -24.05 -34.79
N ARG A 167 -23.61 -24.72 -34.42
CA ARG A 167 -24.70 -24.11 -33.63
C ARG A 167 -24.23 -23.71 -32.23
N VAL A 168 -23.44 -24.55 -31.55
CA VAL A 168 -22.87 -24.23 -30.23
C VAL A 168 -21.94 -23.01 -30.30
N VAL A 169 -21.06 -22.97 -31.31
CA VAL A 169 -20.16 -21.83 -31.53
C VAL A 169 -20.94 -20.55 -31.83
N MET A 170 -21.99 -20.62 -32.65
CA MET A 170 -22.89 -19.49 -32.94
C MET A 170 -23.61 -18.98 -31.70
N THR A 171 -24.16 -19.88 -30.87
CA THR A 171 -24.82 -19.48 -29.61
C THR A 171 -23.84 -18.88 -28.59
N ALA A 172 -22.60 -19.41 -28.51
CA ALA A 172 -21.56 -18.84 -27.66
C ALA A 172 -21.12 -17.46 -28.17
N ALA A 173 -21.01 -17.28 -29.49
CA ALA A 173 -20.70 -16.00 -30.11
C ALA A 173 -21.81 -14.97 -29.88
N ASP A 174 -23.09 -15.35 -29.98
CA ASP A 174 -24.24 -14.47 -29.74
C ASP A 174 -24.33 -14.07 -28.26
N THR A 175 -24.07 -15.01 -27.34
CA THR A 175 -23.96 -14.71 -25.89
C THR A 175 -22.81 -13.74 -25.62
N LEU A 176 -21.66 -13.93 -26.28
CA LEU A 176 -20.50 -13.06 -26.11
C LEU A 176 -20.69 -11.68 -26.78
N GLN A 177 -21.42 -11.60 -27.89
CA GLN A 177 -21.89 -10.34 -28.49
C GLN A 177 -22.96 -9.63 -27.65
N HIS A 178 -23.71 -10.34 -26.81
CA HIS A 178 -24.67 -9.70 -25.91
C HIS A 178 -24.00 -9.20 -24.62
N TYR A 179 -22.99 -9.91 -24.12
CA TYR A 179 -22.31 -9.62 -22.85
C TYR A 179 -20.89 -9.04 -23.00
N TRP A 180 -20.48 -8.56 -24.19
CA TRP A 180 -19.14 -7.99 -24.39
C TRP A 180 -18.84 -6.82 -23.43
N TRP A 181 -19.85 -6.01 -23.10
CA TRP A 181 -19.73 -4.92 -22.13
C TRP A 181 -19.49 -5.42 -20.71
N ALA A 182 -19.99 -6.61 -20.36
CA ALA A 182 -19.74 -7.26 -19.07
C ALA A 182 -18.33 -7.85 -18.99
N VAL A 183 -17.80 -8.39 -20.11
CA VAL A 183 -16.41 -8.86 -20.19
C VAL A 183 -15.44 -7.69 -20.08
N LEU A 184 -15.70 -6.61 -20.83
CA LEU A 184 -14.87 -5.40 -20.82
C LEU A 184 -14.98 -4.69 -19.46
N GLY A 185 -16.19 -4.61 -18.90
CA GLY A 185 -16.43 -4.11 -17.55
C GLY A 185 -15.76 -4.95 -16.46
N GLY A 186 -15.78 -6.28 -16.58
CA GLY A 186 -15.10 -7.20 -15.67
C GLY A 186 -13.59 -7.07 -15.73
N PHE A 187 -13.02 -6.98 -16.93
CA PHE A 187 -11.59 -6.75 -17.13
C PHE A 187 -11.15 -5.40 -16.54
N LEU A 188 -11.91 -4.34 -16.81
CA LEU A 188 -11.62 -3.00 -16.29
C LEU A 188 -11.79 -2.93 -14.77
N LEU A 189 -12.77 -3.65 -14.21
CA LEU A 189 -13.00 -3.79 -12.78
C LEU A 189 -11.86 -4.58 -12.11
N VAL A 190 -11.39 -5.66 -12.70
CA VAL A 190 -10.22 -6.41 -12.21
C VAL A 190 -8.97 -5.53 -12.23
N LEU A 191 -8.70 -4.80 -13.32
CA LEU A 191 -7.58 -3.86 -13.39
C LEU A 191 -7.70 -2.75 -12.34
N MET A 192 -8.90 -2.16 -12.17
CA MET A 192 -9.16 -1.16 -11.12
C MET A 192 -8.96 -1.73 -9.72
N LEU A 193 -9.40 -2.97 -9.47
CA LEU A 193 -9.27 -3.63 -8.17
C LEU A 193 -7.79 -3.93 -7.88
N LEU A 194 -7.06 -4.47 -8.86
CA LEU A 194 -5.63 -4.73 -8.75
C LEU A 194 -4.85 -3.43 -8.50
N GLN A 195 -5.17 -2.38 -9.25
CA GLN A 195 -4.57 -1.07 -9.07
C GLN A 195 -4.90 -0.49 -7.68
N TYR A 196 -6.16 -0.57 -7.25
CA TYR A 196 -6.62 -0.12 -5.94
C TYR A 196 -5.88 -0.84 -4.80
N VAL A 197 -5.71 -2.16 -4.92
CA VAL A 197 -5.00 -2.99 -3.95
C VAL A 197 -3.51 -2.65 -3.91
N LEU A 198 -2.86 -2.53 -5.08
CA LEU A 198 -1.43 -2.27 -5.16
C LEU A 198 -1.07 -0.85 -4.73
N THR A 199 -1.99 0.12 -4.88
CA THR A 199 -1.76 1.52 -4.47
C THR A 199 -2.25 1.86 -3.07
N ASN A 200 -3.16 1.08 -2.48
CA ASN A 200 -3.71 1.37 -1.16
C ASN A 200 -3.17 0.39 -0.09
N GLU A 201 -2.32 0.89 0.80
CA GLU A 201 -1.74 0.14 1.94
C GLU A 201 -2.78 -0.61 2.78
N ARG A 202 -3.99 -0.04 2.96
CA ARG A 202 -5.09 -0.68 3.71
C ARG A 202 -5.76 -1.81 2.93
N ALA A 203 -5.89 -1.67 1.61
CA ALA A 203 -6.45 -2.70 0.75
C ALA A 203 -5.47 -3.88 0.61
N ARG A 204 -4.18 -3.58 0.53
CA ARG A 204 -3.10 -4.57 0.61
C ARG A 204 -3.12 -5.35 1.92
N ALA A 205 -3.30 -4.67 3.06
CA ALA A 205 -3.44 -5.36 4.36
C ALA A 205 -4.68 -6.27 4.43
N GLY A 206 -5.79 -5.88 3.79
CA GLY A 206 -6.99 -6.72 3.65
C GLY A 206 -6.75 -7.94 2.76
N LEU A 207 -6.01 -7.77 1.68
CA LEU A 207 -5.61 -8.87 0.80
C LEU A 207 -4.59 -9.78 1.45
N ASP A 208 -3.60 -9.26 2.17
CA ASP A 208 -2.64 -10.07 2.94
C ASP A 208 -3.39 -10.97 3.95
N ARG A 209 -4.43 -10.42 4.60
CA ARG A 209 -5.30 -11.17 5.51
C ARG A 209 -6.18 -12.19 4.78
N SER A 210 -6.64 -11.90 3.56
CA SER A 210 -7.43 -12.81 2.72
C SER A 210 -6.57 -13.89 2.06
N MET A 211 -5.32 -13.59 1.72
CA MET A 211 -4.36 -14.45 1.05
C MET A 211 -3.84 -15.53 2.00
N LEU A 212 -3.78 -15.26 3.31
CA LEU A 212 -3.60 -16.29 4.33
C LEU A 212 -4.77 -17.27 4.46
N ARG A 213 -5.98 -16.90 4.01
CA ARG A 213 -7.15 -17.80 4.01
C ARG A 213 -7.19 -18.70 2.77
N TRP A 214 -6.34 -18.45 1.77
CA TRP A 214 -6.23 -19.31 0.60
C TRP A 214 -5.32 -20.51 0.93
N PRO A 215 -5.85 -21.74 0.96
CA PRO A 215 -5.17 -22.91 1.55
C PRO A 215 -3.84 -23.28 0.85
N ILE A 216 -3.71 -22.98 -0.44
CA ILE A 216 -2.51 -23.31 -1.23
C ILE A 216 -1.44 -22.23 -1.08
N VAL A 217 -1.82 -20.95 -1.16
CA VAL A 217 -0.88 -19.82 -1.14
C VAL A 217 -0.45 -19.47 0.29
N GLY A 218 -1.36 -19.53 1.25
CA GLY A 218 -1.07 -19.24 2.66
C GLY A 218 -0.10 -20.24 3.30
N SER A 219 -0.21 -21.53 2.97
CA SER A 219 0.69 -22.56 3.48
C SER A 219 2.11 -22.45 2.91
N LEU A 220 2.25 -22.03 1.65
CA LEU A 220 3.55 -21.81 1.01
C LEU A 220 4.25 -20.58 1.59
N ILE A 221 3.54 -19.45 1.70
CA ILE A 221 4.08 -18.21 2.28
C ILE A 221 4.45 -18.43 3.74
N GLY A 222 3.58 -19.09 4.52
CA GLY A 222 3.86 -19.40 5.92
C GLY A 222 5.16 -20.20 6.08
N LYS A 223 5.40 -21.21 5.24
CA LYS A 223 6.65 -21.99 5.27
C LYS A 223 7.89 -21.15 4.92
N ILE A 224 7.81 -20.32 3.89
CA ILE A 224 8.94 -19.47 3.44
C ILE A 224 9.28 -18.42 4.51
N GLU A 225 8.28 -17.73 5.05
CA GLU A 225 8.46 -16.69 6.07
C GLU A 225 8.96 -17.29 7.38
N THR A 226 8.45 -18.45 7.79
CA THR A 226 8.95 -19.18 8.97
C THR A 226 10.41 -19.58 8.81
N ALA A 227 10.79 -20.13 7.64
CA ALA A 227 12.18 -20.50 7.37
C ALA A 227 13.13 -19.31 7.41
N ARG A 228 12.71 -18.17 6.84
CA ARG A 228 13.49 -16.92 6.86
C ARG A 228 13.66 -16.37 8.28
N PHE A 229 12.57 -16.35 9.04
CA PHE A 229 12.56 -15.95 10.44
C PHE A 229 13.47 -16.85 11.29
N SER A 230 13.32 -18.17 11.21
CA SER A 230 14.13 -19.13 11.97
C SER A 230 15.62 -19.01 11.62
N ARG A 231 15.97 -18.82 10.34
CA ARG A 231 17.35 -18.61 9.92
C ARG A 231 17.92 -17.31 10.49
N SER A 232 17.19 -16.20 10.38
CA SER A 232 17.63 -14.92 10.93
C SER A 232 17.76 -14.95 12.45
N LEU A 233 16.80 -15.55 13.15
CA LEU A 233 16.83 -15.72 14.60
C LEU A 233 18.02 -16.60 15.03
N GLY A 234 18.26 -17.71 14.32
CA GLY A 234 19.40 -18.60 14.56
C GLY A 234 20.75 -17.88 14.41
N THR A 235 20.93 -17.11 13.34
CA THR A 235 22.17 -16.32 13.14
C THR A 235 22.37 -15.29 14.26
N LEU A 236 21.32 -14.60 14.68
CA LEU A 236 21.42 -13.58 15.74
C LEU A 236 21.74 -14.21 17.10
N LEU A 237 21.08 -15.32 17.45
CA LEU A 237 21.36 -16.05 18.68
C LEU A 237 22.78 -16.64 18.69
N HIS A 238 23.23 -17.20 17.56
CA HIS A 238 24.58 -17.72 17.41
C HIS A 238 25.66 -16.63 17.61
N ASN A 239 25.39 -15.43 17.13
CA ASN A 239 26.25 -14.26 17.31
C ASN A 239 26.12 -13.60 18.70
N GLY A 240 25.45 -14.24 19.66
CA GLY A 240 25.36 -13.78 21.04
C GLY A 240 24.34 -12.67 21.30
N VAL A 241 23.43 -12.39 20.35
CA VAL A 241 22.36 -11.40 20.57
C VAL A 241 21.33 -11.97 21.56
N PRO A 242 20.95 -11.23 22.63
CA PRO A 242 19.93 -11.69 23.57
C PRO A 242 18.60 -12.00 22.88
N LEU A 243 17.92 -13.10 23.25
CA LEU A 243 16.71 -13.61 22.58
C LEU A 243 15.64 -12.55 22.32
N LEU A 244 15.38 -11.69 23.32
CA LEU A 244 14.40 -10.61 23.18
C LEU A 244 14.82 -9.56 22.13
N GLY A 245 16.10 -9.25 22.04
CA GLY A 245 16.67 -8.39 20.99
C GLY A 245 16.65 -9.08 19.63
N ALA A 246 17.01 -10.36 19.59
CA ALA A 246 17.02 -11.17 18.38
C ALA A 246 15.62 -11.30 17.77
N LEU A 247 14.58 -11.47 18.57
CA LEU A 247 13.17 -11.50 18.12
C LEU A 247 12.74 -10.18 17.48
N LYS A 248 13.08 -9.04 18.11
CA LYS A 248 12.76 -7.71 17.56
C LYS A 248 13.44 -7.44 16.22
N ILE A 249 14.68 -7.91 16.05
CA ILE A 249 15.43 -7.76 14.80
C ILE A 249 14.90 -8.73 13.73
N ALA A 250 14.72 -10.01 14.08
CA ALA A 250 14.23 -11.04 13.18
C ALA A 250 12.81 -10.77 12.66
N LYS A 251 11.96 -10.07 13.43
CA LYS A 251 10.65 -9.57 12.97
C LYS A 251 10.75 -8.83 11.64
N ASN A 252 11.78 -8.00 11.48
CA ASN A 252 11.94 -7.16 10.29
C ASN A 252 12.32 -7.96 9.03
N THR A 253 12.67 -9.24 9.18
CA THR A 253 12.90 -10.14 8.03
C THR A 253 11.61 -10.77 7.52
N ILE A 254 10.52 -10.72 8.29
CA ILE A 254 9.22 -11.26 7.91
C ILE A 254 8.50 -10.24 7.03
N SER A 255 8.18 -10.64 5.80
CA SER A 255 7.50 -9.76 4.83
C SER A 255 6.00 -9.64 5.12
N ASN A 256 5.40 -10.68 5.70
CA ASN A 256 3.98 -10.69 6.04
C ASN A 256 3.69 -9.93 7.34
N ARG A 257 2.92 -8.84 7.25
CA ARG A 257 2.61 -7.97 8.40
C ARG A 257 1.87 -8.69 9.53
N VAL A 258 1.04 -9.68 9.23
CA VAL A 258 0.28 -10.45 10.25
C VAL A 258 1.23 -11.35 11.05
N MET A 259 2.16 -12.03 10.37
CA MET A 259 3.18 -12.85 11.02
C MET A 259 4.17 -12.00 11.82
N ALA A 260 4.58 -10.85 11.28
CA ALA A 260 5.46 -9.90 11.98
C ALA A 260 4.81 -9.36 13.27
N ALA A 261 3.53 -9.00 13.22
CA ALA A 261 2.78 -8.56 14.40
C ALA A 261 2.66 -9.68 15.45
N ALA A 262 2.41 -10.92 15.01
CA ALA A 262 2.37 -12.07 15.90
C ALA A 262 3.72 -12.31 16.63
N VAL A 263 4.85 -12.12 15.94
CA VAL A 263 6.20 -12.19 16.54
C VAL A 263 6.45 -11.07 17.52
N GLU A 264 6.04 -9.83 17.20
CA GLU A 264 6.20 -8.67 18.08
C GLU A 264 5.47 -8.87 19.41
N GLU A 265 4.21 -9.25 19.33
CA GLU A 265 3.39 -9.47 20.51
C GLU A 265 3.89 -10.70 21.31
N SER A 266 4.42 -11.72 20.64
CA SER A 266 5.07 -12.86 21.33
C SER A 266 6.36 -12.44 22.04
N ALA A 267 7.11 -11.49 21.48
CA ALA A 267 8.28 -10.91 22.15
C ALA A 267 7.90 -10.07 23.37
N ASP A 268 6.75 -9.39 23.34
CA ASP A 268 6.22 -8.66 24.50
C ASP A 268 5.70 -9.61 25.59
N SER A 269 5.00 -10.68 25.24
CA SER A 269 4.61 -11.76 26.17
C SER A 269 5.81 -12.44 26.83
N LEU A 270 6.92 -12.61 26.10
CA LEU A 270 8.15 -13.17 26.66
C LEU A 270 8.76 -12.28 27.76
N LYS A 271 8.63 -10.94 27.66
CA LYS A 271 9.03 -10.03 28.76
C LYS A 271 8.21 -10.24 30.02
N GLN A 272 6.99 -10.74 29.87
CA GLN A 272 6.06 -11.02 30.96
C GLN A 272 6.22 -12.44 31.52
N GLY A 273 7.15 -13.23 30.98
CA GLY A 273 7.46 -14.59 31.45
C GLY A 273 6.65 -15.71 30.78
N GLU A 274 5.90 -15.42 29.71
CA GLU A 274 5.17 -16.44 28.96
C GLU A 274 6.07 -17.21 27.97
N SER A 275 5.74 -18.48 27.70
CA SER A 275 6.46 -19.33 26.74
C SER A 275 6.32 -18.81 25.30
N LEU A 276 7.45 -18.59 24.63
CA LEU A 276 7.55 -18.17 23.23
C LEU A 276 6.86 -19.16 22.26
N THR A 277 7.00 -20.45 22.51
CA THR A 277 6.39 -21.49 21.66
C THR A 277 4.87 -21.46 21.77
N ARG A 278 4.33 -21.23 22.96
CA ARG A 278 2.88 -21.15 23.20
C ARG A 278 2.27 -19.92 22.52
N THR A 279 2.94 -18.77 22.59
CA THR A 279 2.46 -17.50 22.03
C THR A 279 2.55 -17.45 20.50
N LEU A 280 3.59 -18.05 19.91
CA LEU A 280 3.73 -18.14 18.44
C LEU A 280 2.78 -19.16 17.80
N LEU A 281 2.62 -20.35 18.41
CA LEU A 281 1.73 -21.40 17.87
C LEU A 281 0.25 -21.13 18.16
N GLY A 282 -0.07 -20.53 19.32
CA GLY A 282 -1.45 -20.26 19.73
C GLY A 282 -2.19 -19.29 18.81
N LYS A 283 -1.46 -18.50 18.00
CA LYS A 283 -2.04 -17.52 17.07
C LYS A 283 -2.40 -18.10 15.70
N GLY A 284 -2.05 -19.36 15.40
CA GLY A 284 -2.42 -20.03 14.15
C GLY A 284 -1.86 -19.40 12.86
N VAL A 285 -0.86 -18.52 12.97
CA VAL A 285 -0.25 -17.82 11.83
C VAL A 285 0.99 -18.56 11.30
N PHE A 286 1.65 -19.34 12.15
CA PHE A 286 2.76 -20.20 11.77
C PHE A 286 2.25 -21.60 11.43
N PRO A 287 2.73 -22.24 10.33
CA PRO A 287 2.34 -23.60 10.00
C PRO A 287 2.76 -24.56 11.13
N HIS A 288 1.90 -25.54 11.43
CA HIS A 288 2.18 -26.65 12.36
C HIS A 288 3.22 -27.63 11.80
N THR A 289 4.27 -27.14 11.16
CA THR A 289 5.46 -27.97 10.93
C THR A 289 6.23 -28.02 12.25
N PRO A 290 6.57 -29.22 12.77
CA PRO A 290 7.39 -29.31 13.97
C PRO A 290 8.75 -28.68 13.67
N CYS A 291 8.95 -27.44 14.14
CA CYS A 291 10.28 -26.89 14.30
C CYS A 291 10.98 -27.74 15.36
N THR A 292 11.72 -28.76 14.92
CA THR A 292 12.51 -29.66 15.77
C THR A 292 13.44 -28.89 16.71
N CYS A 293 13.79 -27.65 16.36
CA CYS A 293 14.62 -26.77 17.16
C CYS A 293 13.89 -26.09 18.35
N CYS A 294 12.55 -25.89 18.31
CA CYS A 294 11.81 -25.37 19.47
C CYS A 294 11.49 -26.45 20.51
N ALA A 295 11.53 -27.73 20.14
CA ALA A 295 11.26 -28.84 21.04
C ALA A 295 12.43 -29.19 21.98
N SER A 296 13.62 -28.59 21.79
CA SER A 296 14.83 -28.90 22.56
C SER A 296 14.98 -28.14 23.88
N GLU A 297 14.05 -27.25 24.22
CA GLU A 297 14.02 -26.48 25.48
C GLU A 297 13.95 -27.36 26.75
N ARG A 298 13.82 -28.69 26.59
CA ARG A 298 13.63 -29.64 27.68
C ARG A 298 14.91 -30.22 28.30
N LYS A 299 16.11 -29.88 27.81
CA LYS A 299 17.38 -30.39 28.40
C LYS A 299 18.39 -29.28 28.69
N PRO A 300 18.76 -29.04 29.97
CA PRO A 300 19.87 -28.15 30.29
C PRO A 300 21.20 -28.80 29.85
N GLY A 301 22.02 -28.07 29.10
CA GLY A 301 23.43 -28.40 28.87
C GLY A 301 23.85 -28.93 27.49
N VAL A 302 22.98 -28.94 26.47
CA VAL A 302 23.39 -29.36 25.12
C VAL A 302 22.91 -28.34 24.07
N TRP A 303 23.78 -27.38 23.75
CA TRP A 303 23.61 -26.51 22.58
C TRP A 303 24.05 -27.28 21.34
N LYS A 304 23.19 -28.16 20.80
CA LYS A 304 23.37 -28.67 19.44
C LYS A 304 22.93 -27.60 18.46
N ILE A 305 23.85 -27.21 17.59
CA ILE A 305 23.68 -26.19 16.56
C ILE A 305 22.54 -26.61 15.62
N CYS A 306 21.45 -25.84 15.67
CA CYS A 306 20.65 -25.46 14.50
C CYS A 306 21.23 -24.12 14.01
#